data_AF-A0A7S2CNB0-F1
#
_entry.id   AF-A0A7S2CNB0-F1
#
_cell.length_a   1.000
_cell.length_b   1.000
_cell.length_c   1.000
_cell.angle_alpha   90.00
_cell.angle_beta   90.00
_cell.angle_gamma   90.00
#
_symmetry.space_group_name_H-M   'P 1'
#
loop_
_entity.id
_entity.type
_entity.pdbx_description
1 polymer ?
#
loop_
_entity_poly.entity_id
_entity_poly.type
_entity_poly.pdbx_seq_one_letter_code
_entity_poly.pdbx_strand_id
1 'polypeptide(L)'
;ATLGPSGFARPSSRWKELGFVNEDPVKDAKGSGILGLRGFVYFATRYPDECKRMTQQQRGSTDRTYPLGIVAMNIALLLVDILSIKRQRFQSTTAVHWQIMEDPDAFFELYSVAFRTLDQTWREQGATRADFGKIMGATKSAIEVLLAEARGHVSEVVDDAIGRGFFEVSY
;
A
#
# COMPACT_ATOMS: atom_id res chain seq x y z
N ALA A 1 -30.12 11.58 -14.10
CA ALA A 1 -29.66 10.42 -14.89
C ALA A 1 -29.56 9.23 -13.97
N THR A 2 -30.42 8.23 -14.17
CA THR A 2 -30.44 6.96 -13.43
C THR A 2 -29.16 6.18 -13.73
N LEU A 3 -28.31 6.01 -12.71
CA LEU A 3 -27.20 5.06 -12.77
C LEU A 3 -27.82 3.65 -12.80
N GLY A 4 -27.92 3.04 -13.98
CA GLY A 4 -28.20 1.61 -14.11
C GLY A 4 -27.11 0.78 -13.41
N PRO A 5 -27.33 -0.51 -13.15
CA PRO A 5 -26.36 -1.34 -12.46
C PRO A 5 -25.15 -1.50 -13.37
N SER A 6 -24.13 -0.66 -13.19
CA SER A 6 -22.86 -0.84 -13.88
C SER A 6 -22.22 -2.09 -13.28
N GLY A 7 -22.52 -3.25 -13.87
CA GLY A 7 -21.88 -4.51 -13.53
C GLY A 7 -20.36 -4.36 -13.58
N PHE A 8 -19.67 -5.15 -12.77
CA PHE A 8 -18.21 -5.19 -12.81
C PHE A 8 -17.74 -5.51 -14.24
N ALA A 9 -16.89 -4.65 -14.79
CA ALA A 9 -16.20 -4.86 -16.05
C ALA A 9 -14.69 -4.82 -15.77
N ARG A 10 -13.98 -5.90 -16.13
CA ARG A 10 -12.53 -6.00 -15.90
C ARG A 10 -11.80 -4.87 -16.64
N PRO A 11 -11.96 -4.67 -17.96
CA PRO A 11 -11.62 -3.41 -18.59
C PRO A 11 -12.65 -2.33 -18.26
N SER A 12 -12.22 -1.22 -17.67
CA SER A 12 -13.10 -0.09 -17.34
C SER A 12 -12.32 1.21 -17.12
N SER A 13 -12.92 2.35 -17.48
CA SER A 13 -12.38 3.69 -17.13
C SER A 13 -12.22 3.89 -15.62
N ARG A 14 -12.99 3.15 -14.81
CA ARG A 14 -12.96 3.22 -13.34
C ARG A 14 -11.60 2.85 -12.76
N TRP A 15 -10.80 2.03 -13.46
CA TRP A 15 -9.43 1.76 -13.04
C TRP A 15 -8.55 2.99 -13.15
N LYS A 16 -8.68 3.77 -14.23
CA LYS A 16 -7.97 5.06 -14.37
C LYS A 16 -8.43 6.08 -13.33
N GLU A 17 -9.72 6.08 -12.97
CA GLU A 17 -10.25 6.91 -11.87
C GLU A 17 -9.63 6.55 -10.51
N LEU A 18 -9.22 5.30 -10.32
CA LEU A 18 -8.47 4.81 -9.16
C LEU A 18 -6.94 5.02 -9.29
N GLY A 19 -6.46 5.72 -10.32
CA GLY A 19 -5.03 5.97 -10.50
C GLY A 19 -4.24 4.79 -11.08
N PHE A 20 -4.90 3.80 -11.68
CA PHE A 20 -4.23 2.83 -12.55
C PHE A 20 -3.85 3.48 -13.88
N VAL A 21 -2.78 3.00 -14.52
CA VAL A 21 -2.35 3.51 -15.82
C VAL A 21 -3.23 2.94 -16.94
N ASN A 22 -3.63 1.67 -16.80
CA ASN A 22 -4.43 0.98 -17.80
C ASN A 22 -5.88 0.82 -17.34
N GLU A 23 -6.80 0.74 -18.30
CA GLU A 23 -8.20 0.36 -18.04
C GLU A 23 -8.35 -1.12 -17.72
N ASP A 24 -7.34 -1.93 -18.02
CA ASP A 24 -7.27 -3.33 -17.64
C ASP A 24 -6.20 -3.47 -16.54
N PRO A 25 -6.59 -3.70 -15.27
CA PRO A 25 -5.68 -3.73 -14.13
C PRO A 25 -4.68 -4.89 -14.22
N VAL A 26 -4.95 -5.92 -15.04
CA VAL A 26 -4.00 -7.01 -15.29
C VAL A 26 -2.70 -6.49 -15.91
N LYS A 27 -2.76 -5.41 -16.70
CA LYS A 27 -1.57 -4.81 -17.31
C LYS A 27 -0.69 -4.12 -16.27
N ASP A 28 -1.30 -3.49 -15.27
CA ASP A 28 -0.59 -2.80 -14.19
C ASP A 28 -0.09 -3.77 -13.11
N ALA A 29 -0.84 -4.85 -12.86
CA ALA A 29 -0.48 -5.89 -11.90
C ALA A 29 0.59 -6.87 -12.43
N LYS A 30 1.19 -6.66 -13.60
CA LYS A 30 2.20 -7.59 -14.16
C LYS A 30 3.38 -7.85 -13.22
N GLY A 31 3.82 -6.83 -12.48
CA GLY A 31 4.94 -6.93 -11.55
C GLY A 31 4.55 -7.60 -10.23
N SER A 32 3.52 -7.08 -9.58
CA SER A 32 3.04 -7.53 -8.26
C SER A 32 2.17 -8.80 -8.30
N GLY A 33 1.66 -9.14 -9.47
CA GLY A 33 0.68 -10.20 -9.67
C GLY A 33 -0.59 -9.98 -8.86
N ILE A 34 -1.23 -11.09 -8.49
CA ILE A 34 -2.43 -11.08 -7.65
C ILE A 34 -2.17 -10.58 -6.23
N LEU A 35 -0.91 -10.58 -5.76
CA LEU A 35 -0.57 -10.14 -4.41
C LEU A 35 -0.85 -8.64 -4.21
N GLY A 36 -0.50 -7.80 -5.20
CA GLY A 36 -0.81 -6.37 -5.14
C GLY A 36 -2.31 -6.10 -5.07
N LEU A 37 -3.10 -6.84 -5.85
CA LEU A 37 -4.56 -6.73 -5.82
C LEU A 37 -5.15 -7.21 -4.50
N ARG A 38 -4.65 -8.31 -3.93
CA ARG A 38 -5.08 -8.79 -2.60
C ARG A 38 -4.77 -7.78 -1.51
N GLY A 39 -3.59 -7.17 -1.52
CA GLY A 39 -3.24 -6.09 -0.59
C GLY A 39 -4.20 -4.89 -0.71
N PHE A 40 -4.47 -4.46 -1.94
CA PHE A 40 -5.39 -3.34 -2.16
C PHE A 40 -6.83 -3.66 -1.74
N VAL A 41 -7.32 -4.87 -2.03
CA VAL A 41 -8.66 -5.33 -1.59
C VAL A 41 -8.74 -5.43 -0.07
N TYR A 42 -7.70 -5.98 0.57
CA TYR A 42 -7.61 -6.02 2.04
C TYR A 42 -7.72 -4.61 2.61
N PHE A 43 -6.89 -3.68 2.13
CA PHE A 43 -6.89 -2.29 2.57
C PHE A 43 -8.25 -1.63 2.38
N ALA A 44 -8.86 -1.75 1.19
CA ALA A 44 -10.16 -1.15 0.91
C ALA A 44 -11.31 -1.73 1.76
N THR A 45 -11.19 -2.99 2.19
CA THR A 45 -12.18 -3.67 3.03
C THR A 45 -12.00 -3.32 4.50
N ARG A 46 -10.74 -3.30 4.96
CA ARG A 46 -10.37 -3.08 6.37
C ARG A 46 -10.40 -1.60 6.76
N TYR A 47 -9.99 -0.72 5.85
CA TYR A 47 -9.82 0.72 6.02
C TYR A 47 -10.61 1.50 4.95
N PRO A 48 -11.96 1.34 4.92
CA PRO A 48 -12.77 1.86 3.83
C PRO A 48 -12.78 3.39 3.76
N ASP A 49 -12.66 4.09 4.90
CA ASP A 49 -12.73 5.55 4.94
C ASP A 49 -11.42 6.18 4.47
N GLU A 50 -10.27 5.61 4.84
CA GLU A 50 -8.98 5.97 4.27
C GLU A 50 -8.94 5.69 2.76
N CYS A 51 -9.43 4.52 2.32
CA CYS A 51 -9.49 4.20 0.90
C CYS A 51 -10.37 5.18 0.11
N LYS A 52 -11.53 5.58 0.67
CA LYS A 52 -12.38 6.62 0.09
C LYS A 52 -11.64 7.95 0.02
N ARG A 53 -10.96 8.38 1.08
CA ARG A 53 -10.18 9.63 1.11
C ARG A 53 -9.11 9.64 0.02
N MET A 54 -8.29 8.59 -0.06
CA MET A 54 -7.23 8.50 -1.08
C MET A 54 -7.80 8.44 -2.50
N THR A 55 -8.96 7.80 -2.69
CA THR A 55 -9.65 7.75 -4.00
C THR A 55 -10.22 9.11 -4.39
N GLN A 56 -10.80 9.87 -3.46
CA GLN A 56 -11.32 11.21 -3.74
C GLN A 56 -10.21 12.17 -4.19
N GLN A 57 -8.98 11.98 -3.68
CA GLN A 57 -7.80 12.75 -4.08
C GLN A 57 -7.34 12.49 -5.53
N GLN A 58 -7.85 11.44 -6.18
CA GLN A 58 -7.58 11.19 -7.61
C GLN A 58 -8.34 12.16 -8.52
N ARG A 59 -9.39 12.83 -8.00
CA ARG A 59 -10.21 13.75 -8.78
C ARG A 59 -9.47 15.07 -9.02
N GLY A 60 -9.52 15.56 -10.26
CA GLY A 60 -8.94 16.86 -10.62
C GLY A 60 -7.55 16.82 -11.25
N SER A 61 -6.94 15.64 -11.42
CA SER A 61 -5.73 15.35 -12.22
C SER A 61 -4.71 16.50 -12.32
N THR A 62 -3.92 16.69 -11.27
CA THR A 62 -2.73 17.56 -11.24
C THR A 62 -1.43 16.74 -11.33
N ASP A 63 -0.29 17.41 -11.53
CA ASP A 63 1.06 16.82 -11.45
C ASP A 63 1.39 16.22 -10.08
N ARG A 64 0.72 16.71 -9.03
CA ARG A 64 0.80 16.25 -7.64
C ARG A 64 -0.16 15.11 -7.28
N THR A 65 -0.95 14.64 -8.24
CA THR A 65 -1.92 13.57 -8.00
C THR A 65 -1.19 12.30 -7.58
N TYR A 66 -1.49 11.84 -6.36
CA TYR A 66 -0.98 10.59 -5.82
C TYR A 66 -1.43 9.41 -6.70
N PRO A 67 -0.54 8.65 -7.36
CA PRO A 67 -0.95 7.62 -8.31
C PRO A 67 -1.40 6.33 -7.59
N LEU A 68 -2.59 6.37 -6.96
CA LEU A 68 -3.10 5.35 -6.02
C LEU A 68 -2.94 3.92 -6.53
N GLY A 69 -3.51 3.60 -7.70
CA GLY A 69 -3.46 2.23 -8.26
C GLY A 69 -2.04 1.72 -8.50
N ILE A 70 -1.15 2.57 -9.03
CA ILE A 70 0.26 2.22 -9.22
C ILE A 70 0.96 1.99 -7.88
N VAL A 71 0.70 2.84 -6.90
CA VAL A 71 1.31 2.70 -5.58
C VAL A 71 0.81 1.43 -4.91
N ALA A 72 -0.49 1.16 -4.95
CA ALA A 72 -1.10 -0.04 -4.40
C ALA A 72 -0.43 -1.33 -4.95
N MET A 73 -0.06 -1.35 -6.23
CA MET A 73 0.68 -2.48 -6.79
C MET A 73 2.14 -2.54 -6.32
N ASN A 74 2.82 -1.39 -6.22
CA ASN A 74 4.23 -1.33 -5.85
C ASN A 74 4.51 -1.60 -4.36
N ILE A 75 3.59 -1.27 -3.45
CA ILE A 75 3.76 -1.57 -2.02
C ILE A 75 3.92 -3.06 -1.76
N ALA A 76 3.16 -3.91 -2.47
CA ALA A 76 3.31 -5.37 -2.34
C ALA A 76 4.71 -5.85 -2.74
N LEU A 77 5.30 -5.25 -3.79
CA LEU A 77 6.66 -5.56 -4.22
C LEU A 77 7.72 -5.07 -3.23
N LEU A 78 7.51 -3.89 -2.66
CA LEU A 78 8.37 -3.33 -1.62
C LEU A 78 8.42 -4.25 -0.39
N LEU A 79 7.27 -4.75 0.07
CA LEU A 79 7.24 -5.69 1.20
C LEU A 79 7.88 -7.04 0.88
N VAL A 80 7.66 -7.57 -0.32
CA VAL A 80 8.32 -8.81 -0.78
C VAL A 80 9.84 -8.69 -0.76
N ASP A 81 10.37 -7.51 -1.08
CA ASP A 81 11.80 -7.21 -1.04
C ASP A 81 12.31 -7.07 0.40
N ILE A 82 11.65 -6.26 1.24
CA ILE A 82 12.01 -6.06 2.65
C ILE A 82 12.04 -7.41 3.40
N LEU A 83 11.00 -8.23 3.23
CA LEU A 83 10.88 -9.54 3.86
C LEU A 83 11.76 -10.61 3.20
N SER A 84 12.54 -10.26 2.17
CA SER A 84 13.44 -11.15 1.45
C SER A 84 12.79 -12.47 0.98
N ILE A 85 11.48 -12.45 0.67
CA ILE A 85 10.68 -13.64 0.36
C ILE A 85 11.25 -14.35 -0.87
N LYS A 86 11.60 -13.59 -1.92
CA LYS A 86 12.16 -14.15 -3.17
C LYS A 86 13.50 -14.85 -2.97
N ARG A 87 14.30 -14.40 -2.01
CA ARG A 87 15.64 -14.94 -1.76
C ARG A 87 15.61 -16.13 -0.80
N GLN A 88 14.44 -16.53 -0.32
CA GLN A 88 14.24 -17.56 0.71
C GLN A 88 15.08 -17.34 1.97
N ARG A 89 15.56 -16.11 2.21
CA ARG A 89 16.44 -15.80 3.35
C ARG A 89 15.72 -15.87 4.69
N PHE A 90 14.39 -15.87 4.69
CA PHE A 90 13.58 -16.15 5.88
C PHE A 90 13.95 -17.48 6.55
N GLN A 91 14.45 -18.47 5.80
CA GLN A 91 14.87 -19.76 6.34
C GLN A 91 16.25 -19.72 7.03
N SER A 92 17.05 -18.68 6.80
CA SER A 92 18.46 -18.59 7.22
C SER A 92 18.78 -17.33 8.02
N THR A 93 17.78 -16.51 8.36
CA THR A 93 17.95 -15.28 9.14
C THR A 93 17.03 -15.27 10.35
N THR A 94 17.60 -15.11 11.54
CA THR A 94 16.84 -14.77 12.74
C THR A 94 16.47 -13.30 12.65
N ALA A 95 15.19 -13.02 12.39
CA ALA A 95 14.64 -11.67 12.41
C ALA A 95 13.47 -11.60 13.41
N VAL A 96 13.41 -10.50 14.16
CA VAL A 96 12.43 -10.33 15.26
C VAL A 96 11.00 -10.33 14.71
N HIS A 97 10.80 -9.71 13.55
CA HIS A 97 9.50 -9.63 12.87
C HIS A 97 8.97 -10.97 12.34
N TRP A 98 9.68 -12.10 12.45
CA TRP A 98 9.07 -13.37 12.05
C TRP A 98 7.94 -13.81 12.98
N GLN A 99 7.95 -13.35 14.24
CA GLN A 99 6.88 -13.63 15.20
C GLN A 99 5.55 -13.01 14.78
N ILE A 100 5.56 -11.76 14.29
CA ILE A 100 4.33 -11.09 13.86
C ILE A 100 3.67 -11.78 12.66
N MET A 101 4.45 -12.56 11.88
CA MET A 101 3.95 -13.29 10.70
C MET A 101 3.17 -14.56 11.04
N GLU A 102 3.08 -14.94 12.32
CA GLU A 102 2.16 -15.99 12.77
C GLU A 102 0.69 -15.56 12.64
N ASP A 103 0.42 -14.25 12.63
CA ASP A 103 -0.89 -13.72 12.31
C ASP A 103 -1.16 -13.82 10.79
N PRO A 104 -2.27 -14.46 10.35
CA PRO A 104 -2.58 -14.65 8.94
C PRO A 104 -2.75 -13.35 8.16
N ASP A 105 -3.08 -12.25 8.84
CA ASP A 105 -3.29 -10.94 8.25
C ASP A 105 -2.03 -10.06 8.27
N ALA A 106 -0.93 -10.53 8.91
CA ALA A 106 0.25 -9.71 9.18
C ALA A 106 0.83 -9.03 7.93
N PHE A 107 0.94 -9.77 6.83
CA PHE A 107 1.43 -9.22 5.57
C PHE A 107 0.55 -8.07 5.07
N PHE A 108 -0.77 -8.20 5.19
CA PHE A 108 -1.72 -7.21 4.68
C PHE A 108 -1.90 -6.02 5.62
N GLU A 109 -1.71 -6.21 6.93
CA GLU A 109 -1.62 -5.09 7.87
C GLU A 109 -0.33 -4.28 7.65
N LEU A 110 0.82 -4.95 7.45
CA LEU A 110 2.06 -4.27 7.04
C LEU A 110 1.94 -3.56 5.69
N TYR A 111 1.21 -4.16 4.74
CA TYR A 111 0.87 -3.51 3.47
C TYR A 111 0.09 -2.22 3.72
N SER A 112 -0.90 -2.27 4.61
CA SER A 112 -1.74 -1.12 4.95
C SER A 112 -0.95 -0.02 5.66
N VAL A 113 0.01 -0.38 6.52
CA VAL A 113 0.98 0.55 7.12
C VAL A 113 1.81 1.22 6.04
N ALA A 114 2.52 0.45 5.21
CA ALA A 114 3.39 1.00 4.16
C ALA A 114 2.62 1.87 3.15
N PHE A 115 1.40 1.48 2.79
CA PHE A 115 0.56 2.23 1.86
C PHE A 115 0.13 3.59 2.43
N ARG A 116 -0.25 3.63 3.72
CA ARG A 116 -0.59 4.88 4.42
C ARG A 116 0.63 5.76 4.65
N THR A 117 1.78 5.18 5.00
CA THR A 117 3.05 5.91 5.16
C THR A 117 3.45 6.61 3.86
N LEU A 118 3.29 5.92 2.73
CA LEU A 118 3.62 6.50 1.44
C LEU A 118 2.66 7.63 1.06
N ASP A 119 1.35 7.44 1.21
CA ASP A 119 0.34 8.48 0.98
C ASP A 119 0.54 9.72 1.89
N GLN A 120 0.84 9.51 3.17
CA GLN A 120 1.21 10.56 4.12
C GLN A 120 2.41 11.36 3.60
N THR A 121 3.51 10.66 3.31
CA THR A 121 4.76 11.27 2.85
C THR A 121 4.57 12.05 1.54
N TRP A 122 3.78 11.50 0.62
CA TRP A 122 3.45 12.14 -0.65
C TRP A 122 2.74 13.48 -0.44
N ARG A 123 1.74 13.51 0.47
CA ARG A 123 0.95 14.70 0.78
C ARG A 123 1.79 15.76 1.47
N GLU A 124 2.52 15.38 2.51
CA GLU A 124 3.34 16.31 3.31
C GLU A 124 4.47 16.94 2.49
N GLN A 125 5.08 16.19 1.58
CA GLN A 125 6.15 16.70 0.73
C GLN A 125 5.63 17.44 -0.52
N GLY A 126 4.32 17.50 -0.74
CA GLY A 126 3.74 18.09 -1.95
C GLY A 126 4.27 17.44 -3.23
N ALA A 127 4.44 16.12 -3.18
CA ALA A 127 5.20 15.34 -4.14
C ALA A 127 4.56 15.27 -5.53
N THR A 128 5.42 15.05 -6.52
CA THR A 128 5.02 14.81 -7.92
C THR A 128 5.45 13.43 -8.37
N ARG A 129 5.04 13.04 -9.58
CA ARG A 129 5.49 11.77 -10.19
C ARG A 129 7.01 11.61 -10.26
N ALA A 130 7.78 12.69 -10.36
CA ALA A 130 9.24 12.63 -10.38
C ALA A 130 9.81 12.16 -9.03
N ASP A 131 9.11 12.41 -7.93
CA ASP A 131 9.52 12.06 -6.57
C ASP A 131 9.21 10.61 -6.18
N PHE A 132 8.48 9.88 -7.04
CA PHE A 132 7.98 8.55 -6.74
C PHE A 132 9.07 7.59 -6.24
N GLY A 133 10.21 7.52 -6.93
CA GLY A 133 11.31 6.66 -6.53
C GLY A 133 11.91 7.04 -5.17
N LYS A 134 12.05 8.34 -4.89
CA LYS A 134 12.56 8.86 -3.62
C LYS A 134 11.61 8.50 -2.47
N ILE A 135 10.30 8.69 -2.67
CA ILE A 135 9.29 8.43 -1.65
C ILE A 135 9.10 6.93 -1.40
N MET A 136 9.16 6.10 -2.45
CA MET A 136 9.22 4.64 -2.29
C MET A 136 10.44 4.22 -1.46
N GLY A 137 11.62 4.83 -1.70
CA GLY A 137 12.82 4.59 -0.91
C GLY A 137 12.67 4.99 0.55
N ALA A 138 12.13 6.18 0.81
CA ALA A 138 11.86 6.65 2.18
C ALA A 138 10.85 5.74 2.92
N THR A 139 9.79 5.32 2.22
CA THR A 139 8.81 4.37 2.74
C THR A 139 9.48 3.05 3.10
N LYS A 140 10.34 2.52 2.22
CA LYS A 140 11.08 1.28 2.49
C LYS A 140 11.92 1.40 3.76
N SER A 141 12.70 2.46 3.91
CA SER A 141 13.52 2.67 5.10
C SER A 141 12.69 2.80 6.38
N ALA A 142 11.54 3.49 6.32
CA ALA A 142 10.63 3.59 7.45
C ALA A 142 10.11 2.21 7.89
N ILE A 143 9.69 1.38 6.93
CA ILE A 143 9.19 0.02 7.23
C ILE A 143 10.30 -0.91 7.73
N GLU A 144 11.52 -0.79 7.21
CA GLU A 144 12.68 -1.54 7.72
C GLU A 144 12.98 -1.19 9.18
N VAL A 145 12.88 0.10 9.56
CA VAL A 145 13.03 0.56 10.95
C VAL A 145 11.93 -0.02 11.84
N LEU A 146 10.67 0.04 11.38
CA LEU A 146 9.54 -0.54 12.12
C LEU A 146 9.72 -2.05 12.36
N LEU A 147 10.14 -2.80 11.33
CA LEU A 147 10.33 -4.25 11.40
C LEU A 147 11.58 -4.68 12.20
N ALA A 148 12.53 -3.79 12.41
CA ALA A 148 13.69 -4.06 13.27
C ALA A 148 13.28 -4.20 14.75
N GLU A 149 12.18 -3.55 15.14
CA GLU A 149 11.69 -3.51 16.52
C GLU A 149 10.35 -4.23 16.70
N ALA A 150 9.71 -4.66 15.60
CA ALA A 150 8.44 -5.37 15.59
C ALA A 150 8.47 -6.66 16.41
N ARG A 151 7.73 -6.65 17.52
CA ARG A 151 7.52 -7.77 18.45
C ARG A 151 6.02 -7.92 18.73
N GLY A 152 5.62 -9.07 19.26
CA GLY A 152 4.23 -9.29 19.69
C GLY A 152 3.28 -9.50 18.52
N HIS A 153 2.06 -8.98 18.66
CA HIS A 153 1.02 -9.07 17.62
C HIS A 153 1.18 -7.97 16.55
N VAL A 154 0.72 -8.23 15.32
CA VAL A 154 0.80 -7.23 14.24
C VAL A 154 0.04 -5.94 14.58
N SER A 155 -1.03 -6.03 15.38
CA SER A 155 -1.75 -4.84 15.88
C SER A 155 -0.84 -3.91 16.69
N GLU A 156 0.06 -4.44 17.51
CA GLU A 156 1.01 -3.63 18.29
C GLU A 156 2.00 -2.91 17.36
N VAL A 157 2.39 -3.55 16.26
CA VAL A 157 3.23 -2.93 15.22
C VAL A 157 2.48 -1.83 14.47
N VAL A 158 1.18 -2.01 14.23
CA VAL A 158 0.33 -0.97 13.61
C VAL A 158 0.19 0.22 14.56
N ASP A 159 -0.07 -0.02 15.85
CA ASP A 159 -0.17 1.03 16.87
C ASP A 159 1.15 1.79 17.04
N ASP A 160 2.29 1.09 17.01
CA ASP A 160 3.62 1.68 17.04
C ASP A 160 3.88 2.57 15.82
N ALA A 161 3.50 2.13 14.62
CA ALA A 161 3.60 2.96 13.41
C ALA A 161 2.78 4.25 13.53
N ILE A 162 1.57 4.18 14.08
CA ILE A 162 0.72 5.35 14.37
C ILE A 162 1.39 6.25 15.40
N GLY A 163 1.87 5.69 16.52
CA GLY A 163 2.52 6.42 17.60
C GLY A 163 3.80 7.15 17.18
N ARG A 164 4.53 6.60 16.20
CA ARG A 164 5.71 7.23 15.58
C ARG A 164 5.37 8.26 14.50
N GLY A 165 4.09 8.46 14.19
CA GLY A 165 3.64 9.41 13.18
C GLY A 165 3.93 8.98 11.75
N PHE A 166 4.02 7.67 11.48
CA PHE A 166 4.20 7.19 10.10
C PHE A 166 3.01 7.56 9.22
N PHE A 167 1.81 7.61 9.81
CA PHE A 167 0.61 8.11 9.19
C PHE A 167 -0.43 8.54 10.24
N GLU A 168 -1.32 9.44 9.83
CA GLU A 168 -2.50 9.83 10.61
C GLU A 168 -3.68 8.87 10.37
N VAL A 169 -4.47 8.65 11.42
CA VAL A 169 -5.72 7.89 11.36
C VAL A 169 -6.88 8.85 11.09
N SER A 170 -7.73 8.51 10.12
CA SER A 170 -8.94 9.28 9.86
C SER A 170 -10.07 8.73 10.74
N TYR A 171 -10.63 9.56 11.63
CA TYR A 171 -11.81 9.21 12.44
C TYR A 171 -13.12 9.55 11.73
#